data_AF-A0ABD3TY57-F1
#
_entry.id   AF-A0ABD3TY57-F1
#
_cell.length_a   1.000
_cell.length_b   1.000
_cell.length_c   1.000
_cell.angle_alpha   90.00
_cell.angle_beta   90.00
_cell.angle_gamma   90.00
#
_symmetry.space_group_name_H-M   'P 1'
#
loop_
_entity.id
_entity.type
_entity.pdbx_description
1 polymer ?
#
loop_
_entity_poly.entity_id
_entity_poly.type
_entity_poly.pdbx_seq_one_letter_code
_entity_poly.pdbx_strand_id
1 'polypeptide(L)'
;MAGLGEVCTHVTSLMFAIEATVKLRDSKSVTQAPAYWLMSAPLKQINYRHVAETDFTSAHETELINFLHEINKGHVKPAIMSIVQPFSDNFIPKEAQCMYPKLLLDLFEEKIHQLPLCIVRKQCNELNIEVTASR
;
A
#
# COMPACT_ATOMS: atom_id res chain seq x y z
N MET A 1 -18.50 12.23 -63.94
CA MET A 1 -17.87 11.49 -62.84
C MET A 1 -18.63 11.82 -61.55
N ALA A 2 -19.68 11.06 -61.26
CA ALA A 2 -20.47 11.12 -60.03
C ALA A 2 -21.03 9.70 -59.87
N GLY A 3 -20.74 9.01 -58.77
CA GLY A 3 -21.24 7.63 -58.60
C GLY A 3 -20.54 6.74 -57.56
N LEU A 4 -19.39 7.16 -57.00
CA LEU A 4 -18.74 6.40 -55.91
C LEU A 4 -18.67 7.14 -54.57
N GLY A 5 -18.98 8.45 -54.54
CA GLY A 5 -18.90 9.29 -53.33
C GLY A 5 -20.22 9.46 -52.56
N GLU A 6 -21.35 9.03 -53.11
CA GLU A 6 -22.66 9.12 -52.44
C GLU A 6 -22.93 7.93 -51.52
N VAL A 7 -22.17 6.85 -51.69
CA VAL A 7 -22.31 5.63 -50.90
C VAL A 7 -21.50 5.69 -49.59
N CYS A 8 -20.40 6.45 -49.57
CA CYS A 8 -19.50 6.45 -48.43
C CYS A 8 -20.08 7.19 -47.21
N THR A 9 -20.85 8.26 -47.39
CA THR A 9 -21.38 9.05 -46.27
C THR A 9 -22.34 8.27 -45.38
N HIS A 10 -23.21 7.42 -45.94
CA HIS A 10 -24.11 6.58 -45.15
C HIS A 10 -23.38 5.43 -44.46
N VAL A 11 -22.41 4.81 -45.13
CA VAL A 11 -21.54 3.77 -44.51
C VAL A 11 -20.75 4.36 -43.34
N THR A 12 -20.18 5.56 -43.51
CA THR A 12 -19.48 6.28 -42.43
C THR A 12 -20.43 6.66 -41.30
N SER A 13 -21.64 7.13 -41.61
CA SER A 13 -22.63 7.46 -40.56
C SER A 13 -23.03 6.24 -39.72
N LEU A 14 -23.15 5.07 -40.36
CA LEU A 14 -23.47 3.82 -39.69
C LEU A 14 -22.30 3.36 -38.82
N MET A 15 -21.07 3.41 -39.32
CA MET A 15 -19.89 3.07 -38.52
C MET A 15 -19.71 3.99 -37.33
N PHE A 16 -19.93 5.30 -37.50
CA PHE A 16 -19.88 6.26 -36.41
C PHE A 16 -20.96 6.00 -35.36
N ALA A 17 -22.19 5.68 -35.78
CA ALA A 17 -23.26 5.31 -34.85
C ALA A 17 -22.94 4.03 -34.07
N ILE A 18 -22.36 3.02 -34.71
CA ILE A 18 -21.91 1.79 -34.05
C ILE A 18 -20.79 2.09 -33.05
N GLU A 19 -19.80 2.90 -33.43
CA GLU A 19 -18.70 3.27 -32.54
C GLU A 19 -19.20 4.07 -31.33
N ALA A 20 -20.08 5.05 -31.55
CA ALA A 20 -20.67 5.85 -30.48
C ALA A 20 -21.52 4.99 -29.53
N THR A 21 -22.28 4.03 -30.05
CA THR A 21 -23.09 3.12 -29.22
C THR A 21 -22.24 2.14 -28.42
N VAL A 22 -21.14 1.63 -28.97
CA VAL A 22 -20.17 0.79 -28.24
C VAL A 22 -19.48 1.61 -27.14
N LYS A 23 -19.01 2.82 -27.45
CA LYS A 23 -18.42 3.72 -26.46
C LYS A 23 -19.40 4.06 -25.33
N LEU A 24 -20.67 4.30 -25.65
CA LEU A 24 -21.74 4.53 -24.65
C LEU A 24 -22.05 3.28 -23.81
N ARG A 25 -21.94 2.09 -24.40
CA ARG A 25 -22.14 0.80 -23.70
C ARG A 25 -21.04 0.55 -22.67
N ASP A 26 -19.80 0.87 -23.02
CA ASP A 26 -18.63 0.68 -22.16
C ASP A 26 -18.43 1.85 -21.17
N SER A 27 -18.98 3.03 -21.48
CA SER A 27 -19.00 4.20 -20.58
C SER A 27 -20.20 4.20 -19.62
N LYS A 28 -20.58 3.05 -19.06
CA LYS A 28 -21.58 3.04 -17.98
C LYS A 28 -21.07 3.93 -16.86
N SER A 29 -21.73 5.06 -16.63
CA SER A 29 -21.34 5.96 -15.55
C SER A 29 -21.52 5.23 -14.22
N VAL A 30 -20.73 5.59 -13.22
CA VAL A 30 -20.82 5.05 -11.85
C VAL A 30 -22.20 5.24 -11.19
N THR A 31 -23.11 5.96 -11.86
CA THR A 31 -24.50 6.20 -11.45
C THR A 31 -25.53 5.35 -12.22
N GLN A 32 -25.16 4.74 -13.35
CA GLN A 32 -26.07 3.95 -14.20
C GLN A 32 -26.19 2.49 -13.77
N ALA A 33 -25.28 2.01 -12.93
CA ALA A 33 -25.37 0.71 -12.28
C ALA A 33 -25.39 0.92 -10.76
N PRO A 34 -26.15 0.13 -10.00
CA PRO A 34 -26.01 0.12 -8.56
C PRO A 34 -24.55 -0.20 -8.24
N ALA A 35 -23.97 0.60 -7.34
CA ALA A 35 -22.60 0.44 -6.90
C ALA A 35 -22.33 -1.03 -6.52
N TYR A 36 -21.30 -1.64 -7.13
CA TYR A 36 -20.96 -3.05 -6.89
C TYR A 36 -20.45 -3.30 -5.46
N TRP A 37 -20.06 -2.25 -4.75
CA TRP A 37 -19.74 -2.28 -3.32
C TRP A 37 -20.97 -2.16 -2.42
N LEU A 38 -22.18 -1.94 -2.98
CA LEU A 38 -23.39 -2.05 -2.20
C LEU A 38 -23.56 -3.50 -1.78
N MET A 39 -23.66 -3.68 -0.48
CA MET A 39 -23.84 -4.97 0.17
C MET A 39 -25.10 -5.64 -0.38
N SER A 40 -25.00 -6.90 -0.78
CA SER A 40 -25.97 -7.62 -1.62
C SER A 40 -27.30 -7.98 -0.94
N ALA A 41 -27.59 -7.45 0.25
CA ALA A 41 -28.84 -7.70 0.96
C ALA A 41 -29.31 -6.47 1.76
N PRO A 42 -30.63 -6.23 1.87
CA PRO A 42 -31.18 -5.29 2.83
C PRO A 42 -30.93 -5.83 4.24
N LEU A 43 -29.92 -5.28 4.93
CA LEU A 43 -29.63 -5.64 6.32
C LEU A 43 -30.77 -5.14 7.20
N LYS A 44 -31.64 -6.07 7.64
CA LYS A 44 -32.84 -5.77 8.45
C LYS A 44 -32.51 -5.13 9.79
N GLN A 45 -31.35 -5.41 10.37
CA GLN A 45 -30.88 -4.76 11.59
C GLN A 45 -29.40 -5.04 11.79
N ILE A 46 -28.56 -4.01 11.71
CA ILE A 46 -27.17 -4.09 12.16
C ILE A 46 -27.17 -3.52 13.57
N ASN A 47 -26.71 -4.31 14.54
CA ASN A 47 -26.51 -3.80 15.89
C ASN A 47 -25.23 -2.95 15.89
N TYR A 48 -25.39 -1.65 15.68
CA TYR A 48 -24.29 -0.69 15.70
C TYR A 48 -23.82 -0.55 17.14
N ARG A 49 -22.63 -1.07 17.41
CA ARG A 49 -21.92 -0.81 18.67
C ARG A 49 -21.20 0.53 18.55
N HIS A 50 -21.16 1.31 19.63
CA HIS A 50 -20.45 2.57 19.63
C HIS A 50 -18.95 2.32 19.37
N VAL A 51 -18.30 3.15 18.55
CA VAL A 51 -16.89 2.94 18.16
C VAL A 51 -15.98 2.88 19.40
N ALA A 52 -16.28 3.67 20.44
CA ALA A 52 -15.52 3.66 21.69
C ALA A 52 -15.68 2.36 22.52
N GLU A 53 -16.73 1.58 22.26
CA GLU A 53 -16.98 0.27 22.90
C GLU A 53 -16.51 -0.90 22.04
N THR A 54 -15.98 -0.61 20.85
CA THR A 54 -15.35 -1.62 20.01
C THR A 54 -13.93 -1.80 20.49
N ASP A 55 -13.64 -2.98 21.04
CA ASP A 55 -12.29 -3.34 21.44
C ASP A 55 -11.47 -3.69 20.19
N PHE A 56 -10.78 -2.69 19.65
CA PHE A 56 -9.82 -2.86 18.53
C PHE A 56 -8.53 -3.57 18.96
N THR A 57 -8.35 -3.80 20.26
CA THR A 57 -7.24 -4.54 20.87
C THR A 57 -7.55 -6.01 21.10
N SER A 58 -8.81 -6.45 20.87
CA SER A 58 -9.23 -7.86 20.96
C SER A 58 -8.59 -8.77 19.92
N ALA A 59 -7.98 -8.22 18.86
CA ALA A 59 -7.10 -8.99 18.01
C ALA A 59 -5.86 -9.35 18.84
N HIS A 60 -5.88 -10.54 19.45
CA HIS A 60 -4.74 -11.05 20.18
C HIS A 60 -3.51 -10.94 19.28
N GLU A 61 -2.49 -10.21 19.74
CA GLU A 61 -1.24 -9.99 19.01
C GLU A 61 -0.65 -11.32 18.50
N THR A 62 -0.81 -12.39 19.28
CA THR A 62 -0.46 -13.76 18.91
C THR A 62 -1.26 -14.32 17.73
N GLU A 63 -2.56 -14.09 17.68
CA GLU A 63 -3.41 -14.51 16.55
C GLU A 63 -3.07 -13.75 15.27
N LEU A 64 -2.83 -12.45 15.38
CA LEU A 64 -2.36 -11.61 14.27
C LEU A 64 -1.02 -12.12 13.73
N ILE A 65 -0.04 -12.36 14.60
CA ILE A 65 1.28 -12.87 14.21
C ILE A 65 1.17 -14.24 13.55
N ASN A 66 0.33 -15.14 14.08
CA ASN A 66 0.07 -16.45 13.49
C ASN A 66 -0.55 -16.33 12.09
N PHE A 67 -1.52 -15.44 11.93
CA PHE A 67 -2.14 -15.16 10.64
C PHE A 67 -1.13 -14.61 9.62
N LEU A 68 -0.31 -13.64 10.02
CA LEU A 68 0.75 -13.08 9.18
C LEU A 68 1.78 -14.16 8.79
N HIS A 69 2.12 -15.05 9.72
CA HIS A 69 3.01 -16.17 9.44
C HIS A 69 2.43 -17.12 8.37
N GLU A 70 1.15 -17.44 8.42
CA GLU A 70 0.50 -18.25 7.37
C GLU A 70 0.48 -17.53 6.02
N ILE A 71 0.23 -16.22 6.00
CA ILE A 71 0.31 -15.41 4.78
C ILE A 71 1.73 -15.45 4.19
N ASN A 72 2.77 -15.39 5.02
CA ASN A 72 4.15 -15.37 4.56
C ASN A 72 4.54 -16.65 3.79
N LYS A 73 3.91 -17.78 4.10
CA LYS A 73 4.12 -19.04 3.38
C LYS A 73 3.57 -19.00 1.96
N GLY A 74 2.63 -18.09 1.68
CA GLY A 74 2.05 -17.90 0.36
C GLY A 74 3.05 -17.34 -0.66
N HIS A 75 2.77 -17.55 -1.94
CA HIS A 75 3.61 -17.04 -3.03
C HIS A 75 3.46 -15.51 -3.25
N VAL A 76 2.34 -14.93 -2.81
CA VAL A 76 2.07 -13.50 -2.94
C VAL A 76 2.58 -12.80 -1.68
N LYS A 77 3.42 -11.78 -1.88
CA LYS A 77 3.97 -10.95 -0.81
C LYS A 77 3.10 -9.69 -0.64
N PRO A 78 2.18 -9.65 0.33
CA PRO A 78 1.28 -8.52 0.48
C PRO A 78 1.99 -7.29 1.07
N ALA A 79 1.46 -6.09 0.80
CA ALA A 79 2.05 -4.83 1.24
C ALA A 79 2.16 -4.70 2.77
N ILE A 80 1.20 -5.28 3.52
CA ILE A 80 1.23 -5.27 5.00
C ILE A 80 2.52 -5.87 5.56
N MET A 81 3.10 -6.83 4.84
CA MET A 81 4.30 -7.55 5.25
C MET A 81 5.57 -6.69 5.19
N SER A 82 5.54 -5.56 4.45
CA SER A 82 6.63 -4.59 4.43
C SER A 82 6.69 -3.69 5.67
N ILE A 83 5.61 -3.67 6.46
CA ILE A 83 5.47 -2.77 7.61
C ILE A 83 5.69 -3.53 8.93
N VAL A 84 5.31 -4.81 8.99
CA VAL A 84 5.31 -5.58 10.23
C VAL A 84 6.64 -6.30 10.45
N GLN A 85 7.33 -5.93 11.53
CA GLN A 85 8.51 -6.63 12.04
C GLN A 85 8.09 -8.00 12.62
N PRO A 86 8.82 -9.11 12.37
CA PRO A 86 10.10 -9.24 11.65
C PRO A 86 9.97 -9.53 10.14
N PHE A 87 8.75 -9.54 9.58
CA PHE A 87 8.54 -9.96 8.19
C PHE A 87 9.00 -8.94 7.15
N SER A 88 9.08 -7.66 7.55
CA SER A 88 9.49 -6.51 6.75
C SER A 88 10.92 -6.61 6.21
N ASP A 89 11.80 -7.36 6.86
CA ASP A 89 13.21 -7.49 6.44
C ASP A 89 13.34 -8.07 5.02
N ASN A 90 12.40 -8.91 4.60
CA ASN A 90 12.37 -9.49 3.25
C ASN A 90 11.98 -8.50 2.15
N PHE A 91 11.58 -7.28 2.52
CA PHE A 91 11.17 -6.20 1.62
C PHE A 91 12.21 -5.08 1.54
N ILE A 92 13.26 -5.16 2.35
CA ILE A 92 14.39 -4.24 2.26
C ILE A 92 15.20 -4.63 1.01
N PRO A 93 15.40 -3.70 0.05
CA PRO A 93 16.24 -3.98 -1.11
C PRO A 93 17.65 -4.35 -0.66
N LYS A 94 18.24 -5.40 -1.25
CA LYS A 94 19.61 -5.83 -0.92
C LYS A 94 20.63 -4.73 -1.20
N GLU A 95 20.32 -3.90 -2.20
CA GLU A 95 21.08 -2.73 -2.60
C GLU A 95 21.06 -1.66 -1.50
N ALA A 96 19.95 -1.54 -0.75
CA ALA A 96 19.85 -0.59 0.34
C ALA A 96 20.74 -0.98 1.53
N GLN A 97 21.02 -2.27 1.72
CA GLN A 97 21.83 -2.75 2.83
C GLN A 97 23.34 -2.51 2.63
N CYS A 98 23.81 -2.41 1.38
CA CYS A 98 25.22 -2.21 1.05
C CYS A 98 25.57 -0.78 0.63
N MET A 99 24.60 0.00 0.12
CA MET A 99 24.86 1.31 -0.49
C MET A 99 24.64 2.50 0.46
N TYR A 100 23.84 2.35 1.52
CA TYR A 100 23.52 3.46 2.43
C TYR A 100 24.33 3.38 3.72
N PRO A 101 24.83 4.52 4.22
CA PRO A 101 25.42 4.58 5.55
C PRO A 101 24.34 4.26 6.59
N LYS A 102 24.76 3.65 7.70
CA LYS A 102 23.87 3.36 8.84
C LYS A 102 23.18 4.64 9.30
N LEU A 103 21.89 4.54 9.62
CA LEU A 103 21.14 5.67 10.14
C LEU A 103 21.60 5.97 11.57
N LEU A 104 21.50 7.23 12.00
CA LEU A 104 21.77 7.59 13.39
C LEU A 104 20.83 6.87 14.37
N LEU A 105 19.61 6.55 13.93
CA LEU A 105 18.67 5.75 14.72
C LEU A 105 19.15 4.31 14.92
N ASP A 106 19.89 3.74 13.96
CA ASP A 106 20.44 2.38 14.07
C ASP A 106 21.59 2.30 15.09
N LEU A 107 22.19 3.44 15.45
CA LEU A 107 23.23 3.54 16.49
C LEU A 107 22.63 3.62 17.90
N PHE A 108 21.30 3.73 18.02
CA PHE A 108 20.64 3.82 19.31
C PHE A 108 20.54 2.45 19.97
N GLU A 109 21.17 2.30 21.14
CA GLU A 109 20.95 1.16 22.01
C GLU A 109 20.37 1.63 23.34
N GLU A 110 19.27 1.01 23.79
CA GLU A 110 18.64 1.32 25.09
C GLU A 110 19.63 1.21 26.26
N LYS A 111 20.63 0.34 26.11
CA LYS A 111 21.71 0.12 27.09
C LYS A 111 22.51 1.39 27.38
N ILE A 112 22.66 2.29 26.41
CA ILE A 112 23.47 3.51 26.52
C ILE A 112 22.93 4.47 27.61
N HIS A 113 21.63 4.41 27.92
CA HIS A 113 21.00 5.28 28.93
C HIS A 113 21.53 5.03 30.34
N GLN A 114 22.03 3.83 30.60
CA GLN A 114 22.48 3.40 31.92
C GLN A 114 24.01 3.48 32.07
N LEU A 115 24.73 3.84 30.99
CA LEU A 115 26.19 3.89 31.01
C LEU A 115 26.72 5.25 31.50
N PRO A 116 27.86 5.26 32.22
CA PRO A 116 28.51 6.50 32.60
C PRO A 116 29.10 7.22 31.38
N LEU A 117 29.05 8.55 31.41
CA LEU A 117 29.49 9.45 30.33
C LEU A 117 30.91 9.18 29.83
N CYS A 118 31.80 8.65 30.68
CA CYS A 118 33.18 8.34 30.30
C CYS A 118 33.29 7.20 29.29
N ILE A 119 32.37 6.23 29.30
CA ILE A 119 32.36 5.10 28.37
C ILE A 119 31.68 5.52 27.06
N VAL A 120 30.55 6.22 27.16
CA VAL A 120 29.81 6.74 26.00
C VAL A 120 30.71 7.65 25.16
N ARG A 121 31.48 8.54 25.80
CA ARG A 121 32.40 9.43 25.08
C ARG A 121 33.51 8.68 24.34
N LYS A 122 34.00 7.56 24.87
CA LYS A 122 34.99 6.71 24.16
C LYS A 122 34.35 6.09 22.92
N GLN A 123 33.14 5.54 23.04
CA GLN A 123 32.40 4.97 21.92
C GLN A 123 32.04 6.02 20.85
N CYS A 124 31.65 7.24 21.24
CA CYS A 124 31.41 8.32 20.29
C CYS A 124 32.67 8.73 19.52
N ASN A 125 33.83 8.75 20.18
CA ASN A 125 35.09 9.05 19.52
C ASN A 125 35.51 7.95 18.54
N GLU A 126 35.17 6.68 18.82
CA GLU A 126 35.40 5.55 17.90
C GLU A 126 34.53 5.63 16.64
N LEU A 127 33.31 6.18 16.75
CA LEU A 127 32.36 6.29 15.63
C LEU A 127 32.70 7.40 14.61
N ASN A 128 33.65 8.29 14.93
CA ASN A 128 34.20 9.35 14.06
C ASN A 128 33.19 9.99 13.07
N ILE A 129 32.10 10.56 13.59
CA ILE A 129 31.01 11.15 12.79
C ILE A 129 31.38 12.59 12.42
N GLU A 130 31.62 12.85 11.13
CA GLU A 130 31.85 14.20 10.60
C GLU A 130 30.54 14.77 10.01
N VAL A 131 30.08 15.90 10.54
CA VAL A 131 28.89 16.60 10.01
C VAL A 131 29.34 17.53 8.89
N THR A 132 28.99 17.20 7.65
CA THR A 132 29.21 18.11 6.51
C THR A 132 28.15 19.21 6.54
N ALA A 133 28.58 20.48 6.61
CA ALA A 133 27.65 21.60 6.56
C ALA A 133 26.96 21.66 5.19
N SER A 134 25.63 21.68 5.18
CA SER A 134 24.84 21.95 3.97
C SER A 134 25.10 23.38 3.51
N ARG A 135 25.58 23.54 2.27
CA ARG A 135 25.64 24.84 1.59
C ARG A 135 24.24 25.35 1.25
#